data_AF-A0A9W6A215-F1
#
_entry.id   AF-A0A9W6A215-F1
#
_cell.length_a   1.000
_cell.length_b   1.000
_cell.length_c   1.000
_cell.angle_alpha   90.00
_cell.angle_beta   90.00
_cell.angle_gamma   90.00
#
_symmetry.space_group_name_H-M   'P 1'
#
loop_
_entity.id
_entity.type
_entity.pdbx_description
1 polymer ?
#
loop_
_entity_poly.entity_id
_entity_poly.type
_entity_poly.pdbx_seq_one_letter_code
_entity_poly.pdbx_strand_id
1 'polypeptide(L)'
;MSSQVCHGMHNGVIQNIQADLPCGVTNSSHPYVTCCVNGDYCLSNSICVNTNNENGNYYYAADCTDETLTDPACATRCGGRNSAEIVYTSEGYWACCENSAGTVNCSDPSEEIFPGVAPSKLATIQYLPSTASGTPTYAVASSTSTSDSFASNTTTTSSSSSSSTGSSSSGSSGIGAGAAAGIGVGAAAGLVIVAAILALSVLPPAECAE
;
A
#
# COMPACT_ATOMS: atom_id res chain seq x y z
N MET A 1 -13.78 -0.31 -21.02
CA MET A 1 -12.95 -0.08 -19.82
C MET A 1 -12.56 -1.47 -19.34
N SER A 2 -11.27 -1.79 -19.28
CA SER A 2 -10.85 -3.07 -18.73
C SER A 2 -11.30 -3.08 -17.26
N SER A 3 -12.08 -4.08 -16.86
CA SER A 3 -12.43 -4.24 -15.45
C SER A 3 -11.16 -4.71 -14.76
N GLN A 4 -10.43 -3.80 -14.11
CA GLN A 4 -9.22 -4.15 -13.37
C GLN A 4 -9.64 -5.10 -12.24
N VAL A 5 -8.99 -6.26 -12.16
CA VAL A 5 -9.24 -7.25 -11.10
C VAL A 5 -8.37 -6.89 -9.91
N CYS A 6 -8.93 -6.98 -8.71
CA CYS A 6 -8.20 -6.76 -7.47
C CYS A 6 -7.67 -8.10 -6.93
N HIS A 7 -6.45 -8.06 -6.40
CA HIS A 7 -5.71 -9.20 -5.88
C HIS A 7 -5.24 -8.89 -4.46
N GLY A 8 -5.43 -9.86 -3.57
CA GLY A 8 -5.04 -9.80 -2.17
C GLY A 8 -4.28 -11.04 -1.75
N MET A 9 -3.45 -10.94 -0.72
CA MET A 9 -2.63 -12.06 -0.23
C MET A 9 -3.18 -12.61 1.09
N HIS A 10 -3.69 -13.83 1.05
CA HIS A 10 -4.25 -14.53 2.22
C HIS A 10 -3.53 -15.85 2.45
N ASN A 11 -3.02 -16.08 3.67
CA ASN A 11 -2.27 -17.29 4.04
C ASN A 11 -1.15 -17.66 3.04
N GLY A 12 -0.42 -16.68 2.52
CA GLY A 12 0.67 -16.89 1.58
C GLY A 12 0.24 -17.09 0.11
N VAL A 13 -1.06 -17.00 -0.19
CA VAL A 13 -1.60 -17.23 -1.54
C VAL A 13 -2.23 -15.94 -2.06
N ILE A 14 -1.89 -15.54 -3.29
CA ILE A 14 -2.53 -14.43 -3.99
C ILE A 14 -3.86 -14.93 -4.56
N GLN A 15 -4.94 -14.20 -4.29
CA GLN A 15 -6.29 -14.54 -4.70
C GLN A 15 -6.99 -13.33 -5.32
N ASN A 16 -7.97 -13.60 -6.18
CA ASN A 16 -8.79 -12.56 -6.78
C ASN A 16 -9.89 -12.15 -5.80
N ILE A 17 -9.97 -10.86 -5.49
CA ILE A 17 -10.89 -10.32 -4.48
C ILE A 17 -12.02 -9.59 -5.20
N GLN A 18 -13.18 -10.24 -5.31
CA GLN A 18 -14.33 -9.70 -6.05
C GLN A 18 -15.09 -8.61 -5.28
N ALA A 19 -14.88 -8.54 -3.96
CA ALA A 19 -15.46 -7.49 -3.11
C ALA A 19 -14.72 -6.15 -3.24
N ASP A 20 -13.56 -6.16 -3.89
CA ASP A 20 -12.67 -5.02 -3.95
C ASP A 20 -12.79 -4.27 -5.28
N LEU A 21 -12.68 -2.95 -5.19
CA LEU A 21 -12.69 -2.06 -6.34
C LEU A 21 -11.39 -1.24 -6.40
N PRO A 22 -10.88 -0.95 -7.61
CA PRO A 22 -9.65 -0.20 -7.78
C PRO A 22 -9.80 1.24 -7.29
N CYS A 23 -8.80 1.67 -6.52
CA CYS A 23 -8.62 3.03 -6.02
C CYS A 23 -7.96 3.91 -7.08
N GLY A 24 -8.79 4.47 -7.94
CA GLY A 24 -8.38 5.46 -8.94
C GLY A 24 -8.31 4.94 -10.36
N VAL A 25 -7.65 5.72 -11.22
CA VAL A 25 -7.53 5.42 -12.65
C VAL A 25 -6.12 4.97 -12.98
N THR A 26 -6.01 3.89 -13.75
CA THR A 26 -4.74 3.40 -14.24
C THR A 26 -4.34 4.14 -15.52
N ASN A 27 -3.04 4.33 -15.72
CA ASN A 27 -2.48 4.91 -16.94
C ASN A 27 -1.20 4.16 -17.34
N SER A 28 -0.63 4.46 -18.51
CA SER A 28 0.63 3.86 -18.96
C SER A 28 1.80 4.08 -17.99
N SER A 29 1.79 5.14 -17.18
CA SER A 29 2.83 5.40 -16.16
C SER A 29 2.50 4.82 -14.78
N HIS A 30 1.23 4.53 -14.50
CA HIS A 30 0.75 3.94 -13.25
C HIS A 30 -0.26 2.84 -13.61
N PRO A 31 0.22 1.69 -14.13
CA PRO A 31 -0.65 0.64 -14.66
C PRO A 31 -1.39 -0.12 -13.55
N TYR A 32 -0.92 -0.01 -12.31
CA TYR A 32 -1.50 -0.65 -11.14
C TYR A 32 -1.92 0.39 -10.11
N VAL A 33 -3.01 0.10 -9.42
CA VAL A 33 -3.56 0.90 -8.32
C VAL A 33 -3.96 -0.01 -7.17
N THR A 34 -4.02 0.56 -5.98
CA THR A 34 -4.50 -0.14 -4.80
C THR A 34 -5.99 -0.47 -4.94
N CYS A 35 -6.48 -1.41 -4.15
CA CYS A 35 -7.87 -1.82 -4.13
C CYS A 35 -8.39 -1.80 -2.70
N CYS A 36 -9.66 -1.42 -2.56
CA CYS A 36 -10.36 -1.47 -1.28
C CYS A 36 -11.74 -2.11 -1.48
N VAL A 37 -12.24 -2.75 -0.42
CA VAL A 37 -13.62 -3.23 -0.31
C VAL A 37 -14.65 -2.20 -0.78
N ASN A 38 -15.68 -2.68 -1.47
CA ASN A 38 -16.81 -1.88 -1.93
C ASN A 38 -17.48 -1.10 -0.78
N GLY A 39 -17.69 0.21 -0.95
CA GLY A 39 -18.31 1.06 0.06
C GLY A 39 -17.35 1.71 1.06
N ASP A 40 -16.04 1.45 0.92
CA ASP A 40 -15.00 2.03 1.76
C ASP A 40 -14.24 3.17 1.07
N TYR A 41 -13.39 3.86 1.85
CA TYR A 41 -12.57 4.95 1.35
C TYR A 41 -11.14 4.48 1.08
N CYS A 42 -10.67 4.79 -0.12
CA CYS A 42 -9.27 4.71 -0.49
C CYS A 42 -8.51 5.90 0.11
N LEU A 43 -7.50 5.64 0.93
CA LEU A 43 -6.61 6.65 1.48
C LEU A 43 -5.22 6.56 0.84
N SER A 44 -4.43 7.62 1.03
CA SER A 44 -3.00 7.63 0.69
C SER A 44 -2.24 6.52 1.41
N ASN A 45 -1.07 6.16 0.86
CA ASN A 45 -0.16 5.18 1.47
C ASN A 45 -0.69 3.73 1.44
N SER A 46 -1.56 3.40 0.48
CA SER A 46 -2.11 2.05 0.29
C SER A 46 -2.87 1.55 1.52
N ILE A 47 -3.68 2.45 2.09
CA ILE A 47 -4.53 2.19 3.26
C ILE A 47 -5.97 2.41 2.85
N CYS A 48 -6.84 1.53 3.31
CA CYS A 48 -8.27 1.66 3.19
C CYS A 48 -8.85 1.98 4.58
N VAL A 49 -10.00 2.66 4.60
CA VAL A 49 -10.76 2.86 5.83
C VAL A 49 -12.23 2.54 5.61
N ASN A 50 -12.75 1.71 6.50
CA ASN A 50 -14.17 1.48 6.64
C ASN A 50 -14.70 2.39 7.75
N THR A 51 -15.65 3.26 7.40
CA THR A 51 -16.29 4.17 8.36
C THR A 51 -17.70 3.71 8.74
N ASN A 52 -18.12 2.54 8.26
CA ASN A 52 -19.48 2.03 8.41
C ASN A 52 -19.61 1.08 9.62
N ASN A 53 -18.58 0.96 10.44
CA ASN A 53 -18.54 0.06 11.58
C ASN A 53 -19.03 0.76 12.86
N GLU A 54 -19.89 0.07 13.62
CA GLU A 54 -20.48 0.56 14.87
C GLU A 54 -19.43 0.87 15.95
N ASN A 55 -18.28 0.21 15.89
CA ASN A 55 -17.16 0.38 16.81
C ASN A 55 -16.17 1.49 16.39
N GLY A 56 -16.50 2.25 15.34
CA GLY A 56 -15.66 3.31 14.80
C GLY A 56 -14.88 2.89 13.56
N ASN A 57 -14.01 3.78 13.08
CA ASN A 57 -13.24 3.51 11.86
C ASN A 57 -12.20 2.43 12.10
N TYR A 58 -12.14 1.42 11.23
CA TYR A 58 -11.01 0.50 11.15
C TYR A 58 -10.25 0.70 9.84
N TYR A 59 -8.93 0.53 9.92
CA TYR A 59 -8.02 0.71 8.80
C TYR A 59 -7.48 -0.65 8.39
N TYR A 60 -7.26 -0.85 7.10
CA TYR A 60 -6.68 -2.08 6.59
C TYR A 60 -5.72 -1.79 5.44
N ALA A 61 -4.75 -2.69 5.27
CA ALA A 61 -3.86 -2.68 4.12
C ALA A 61 -4.65 -2.90 2.85
N ALA A 62 -4.42 -2.06 1.84
CA ALA A 62 -5.10 -2.17 0.57
C ALA A 62 -4.59 -3.37 -0.24
N ASP A 63 -5.51 -3.99 -0.99
CA ASP A 63 -5.20 -4.95 -2.04
C ASP A 63 -4.63 -4.23 -3.27
N CYS A 64 -4.36 -4.95 -4.37
CA CYS A 64 -3.85 -4.31 -5.57
C CYS A 64 -4.32 -4.92 -6.88
N THR A 65 -4.31 -4.13 -7.95
CA THR A 65 -4.60 -4.63 -9.30
C THR A 65 -3.44 -5.36 -9.97
N ASP A 66 -2.26 -5.40 -9.33
CA ASP A 66 -1.13 -6.21 -9.80
C ASP A 66 -1.30 -7.66 -9.35
N GLU A 67 -1.38 -8.58 -10.31
CA GLU A 67 -1.50 -10.02 -10.06
C GLU A 67 -0.33 -10.60 -9.25
N THR A 68 0.83 -9.94 -9.28
CA THR A 68 2.04 -10.38 -8.56
C THR A 68 2.22 -9.70 -7.21
N LEU A 69 1.49 -8.61 -6.96
CA LEU A 69 1.63 -7.74 -5.79
C LEU A 69 3.08 -7.25 -5.55
N THR A 70 3.83 -7.03 -6.63
CA THR A 70 5.23 -6.57 -6.57
C THR A 70 5.40 -5.12 -6.99
N ASP A 71 4.38 -4.51 -7.62
CA ASP A 71 4.44 -3.11 -7.99
C ASP A 71 4.57 -2.21 -6.75
N PRO A 72 5.40 -1.15 -6.78
CA PRO A 72 5.58 -0.24 -5.65
C PRO A 72 4.30 0.46 -5.16
N ALA A 73 3.26 0.59 -6.00
CA ALA A 73 1.95 1.08 -5.57
C ALA A 73 1.20 0.04 -4.71
N CYS A 74 1.53 -1.24 -4.88
CA CYS A 74 0.98 -2.40 -4.19
C CYS A 74 1.81 -2.74 -2.95
N ALA A 75 1.60 -2.01 -1.85
CA ALA A 75 2.26 -2.35 -0.60
C ALA A 75 1.60 -3.60 0.03
N THR A 76 2.22 -4.77 -0.11
CA THR A 76 1.81 -6.01 0.56
C THR A 76 2.13 -5.98 2.05
N ARG A 77 1.31 -5.25 2.81
CA ARG A 77 1.38 -5.16 4.27
C ARG A 77 0.44 -6.18 4.87
N CYS A 78 0.89 -6.86 5.92
CA CYS A 78 0.10 -7.91 6.56
C CYS A 78 -0.25 -9.06 5.60
N GLY A 79 0.48 -9.17 4.49
CA GLY A 79 0.22 -10.10 3.40
C GLY A 79 0.42 -11.53 3.88
N GLY A 80 -0.63 -12.34 3.78
CA GLY A 80 -0.60 -13.73 4.22
C GLY A 80 -1.00 -13.97 5.67
N ARG A 81 -1.48 -12.94 6.38
CA ARG A 81 -2.07 -13.04 7.72
C ARG A 81 -3.56 -13.38 7.68
N ASN A 82 -4.15 -13.62 8.86
CA ASN A 82 -5.59 -13.88 9.00
C ASN A 82 -6.44 -12.61 8.81
N SER A 83 -5.83 -11.43 8.97
CA SER A 83 -6.48 -10.14 8.74
C SER A 83 -5.50 -9.15 8.10
N ALA A 84 -6.05 -8.28 7.25
CA ALA A 84 -5.36 -7.13 6.68
C ALA A 84 -5.54 -5.86 7.53
N GLU A 85 -6.25 -5.96 8.67
CA GLU A 85 -6.47 -4.83 9.58
C GLU A 85 -5.15 -4.32 10.16
N ILE A 86 -5.03 -2.99 10.24
CA ILE A 86 -3.83 -2.29 10.70
C ILE A 86 -4.18 -1.23 11.73
N VAL A 87 -3.26 -0.98 12.64
CA VAL A 87 -3.40 0.03 13.69
C VAL A 87 -2.21 0.98 13.68
N TYR A 88 -2.47 2.26 13.90
CA TYR A 88 -1.43 3.25 14.12
C TYR A 88 -1.06 3.29 15.60
N THR A 89 0.20 3.01 15.92
CA THR A 89 0.69 2.93 17.29
C THR A 89 1.04 4.29 17.85
N SER A 90 1.10 4.41 19.18
CA SER A 90 1.56 5.63 19.85
C SER A 90 3.01 5.98 19.57
N GLU A 91 3.79 5.02 19.09
CA GLU A 91 5.21 5.18 18.72
C GLU A 91 5.38 5.77 17.31
N GLY A 92 4.29 5.92 16.56
CA GLY A 92 4.28 6.68 15.31
C GLY A 92 4.42 5.84 14.04
N TYR A 93 4.18 4.54 14.12
CA TYR A 93 4.18 3.61 12.98
C TYR A 93 2.87 2.85 12.88
N TRP A 94 2.66 2.19 11.75
CA TRP A 94 1.56 1.26 11.57
C TRP A 94 2.02 -0.17 11.81
N ALA A 95 1.12 -1.00 12.31
CA ALA A 95 1.36 -2.43 12.56
C ALA A 95 0.13 -3.26 12.18
N CYS A 96 0.33 -4.53 11.86
CA CYS A 96 -0.78 -5.46 11.59
C CYS A 96 -1.51 -5.82 12.89
N CYS A 97 -2.83 -5.83 12.85
CA CYS A 97 -3.68 -6.24 13.96
C CYS A 97 -3.71 -7.77 14.09
N GLU A 98 -2.58 -8.37 14.40
CA GLU A 98 -2.47 -9.79 14.66
C GLU A 98 -1.42 -10.02 15.74
N ASN A 99 -1.76 -10.74 16.80
CA ASN A 99 -0.79 -11.06 17.84
C ASN A 99 0.20 -12.14 17.36
N SER A 100 1.24 -12.43 18.16
CA SER A 100 2.24 -13.45 17.82
C SER A 100 1.66 -14.87 17.65
N ALA A 101 0.43 -15.12 18.10
CA ALA A 101 -0.27 -16.39 17.95
C ALA A 101 -1.12 -16.45 16.65
N GLY A 102 -1.09 -15.42 15.80
CA GLY A 102 -1.86 -15.36 14.55
C GLY A 102 -3.32 -14.96 14.75
N THR A 103 -3.72 -14.49 15.93
CA THR A 103 -5.10 -14.07 16.21
C THR A 103 -5.27 -12.58 15.99
N VAL A 104 -6.35 -12.18 15.32
CA VAL A 104 -6.65 -10.76 15.05
C VAL A 104 -6.80 -10.00 16.37
N ASN A 105 -5.89 -9.04 16.61
CA ASN A 105 -5.86 -8.23 17.83
C ASN A 105 -5.10 -6.91 17.58
N CYS A 106 -5.80 -5.78 17.63
CA CYS A 106 -5.17 -4.46 17.49
C CYS A 106 -4.63 -3.86 18.81
N SER A 107 -4.95 -4.45 19.97
CA SER A 107 -4.44 -4.01 21.27
C SER A 107 -3.03 -4.55 21.56
N ASP A 108 -2.68 -5.67 20.94
CA ASP A 108 -1.37 -6.30 20.96
C ASP A 108 -0.99 -6.64 19.50
N PRO A 109 -0.62 -5.62 18.70
CA PRO A 109 -0.35 -5.80 17.28
C PRO A 109 0.96 -6.55 17.03
N SER A 110 1.17 -6.96 15.79
CA SER A 110 2.34 -7.75 15.41
C SER A 110 3.63 -6.92 15.42
N GLU A 111 4.76 -7.62 15.36
CA GLU A 111 6.09 -7.00 15.13
C GLU A 111 6.31 -6.56 13.67
N GLU A 112 5.38 -6.86 12.76
CA GLU A 112 5.44 -6.39 11.38
C GLU A 112 4.93 -4.94 11.33
N ILE A 113 5.89 -4.03 11.33
CA ILE A 113 5.65 -2.58 11.36
C ILE A 113 6.03 -1.93 10.02
N PHE A 114 5.34 -0.84 9.68
CA PHE A 114 5.65 -0.06 8.50
C PHE A 114 5.50 1.45 8.76
N PRO A 115 6.35 2.28 8.12
CA PRO A 115 6.29 3.71 8.28
C PRO A 115 5.04 4.29 7.60
N GLY A 116 4.49 5.35 8.17
CA GLY A 116 3.37 6.08 7.60
C GLY A 116 3.00 7.29 8.46
N VAL A 117 2.18 8.17 7.89
CA VAL A 117 1.63 9.30 8.66
C VAL A 117 0.49 8.82 9.54
N ALA A 118 0.21 9.58 10.61
CA ALA A 118 -0.95 9.34 11.46
C ALA A 118 -2.27 9.38 10.65
N PRO A 119 -3.33 8.68 11.10
CA PRO A 119 -4.60 8.62 10.38
C PRO A 119 -5.19 9.99 10.00
N SER A 120 -5.03 11.00 10.85
CA SER A 120 -5.51 12.37 10.62
C SER A 120 -4.76 13.13 9.51
N LYS A 121 -3.65 12.57 9.02
CA LYS A 121 -2.82 13.13 7.94
C LYS A 121 -2.92 12.32 6.65
N LEU A 122 -3.65 11.20 6.66
CA LEU A 122 -3.93 10.44 5.44
C LEU A 122 -4.85 11.26 4.53
N ALA A 123 -4.48 11.37 3.26
CA ALA A 123 -5.33 12.00 2.27
C ALA A 123 -6.36 10.98 1.78
N THR A 124 -7.64 11.34 1.80
CA THR A 124 -8.67 10.57 1.09
C THR A 124 -8.48 10.75 -0.41
N ILE A 125 -8.40 9.66 -1.14
CA ILE A 125 -8.25 9.65 -2.60
C ILE A 125 -9.64 9.52 -3.24
N GLN A 126 -10.41 8.55 -2.78
CA GLN A 126 -11.66 8.15 -3.43
C GLN A 126 -12.58 7.45 -2.42
N TYR A 127 -13.88 7.67 -2.58
CA TYR A 127 -14.92 6.84 -2.02
C TYR A 127 -15.38 5.82 -3.07
N LEU A 128 -15.38 4.55 -2.70
CA LEU A 128 -15.83 3.47 -3.56
C LEU A 128 -17.33 3.25 -3.38
N PRO A 129 -18.07 3.01 -4.48
CA PRO A 129 -19.48 2.67 -4.37
C PRO A 129 -19.66 1.34 -3.63
N SER A 130 -20.78 1.21 -2.91
CA SER A 130 -21.14 -0.04 -2.24
C SER A 130 -21.45 -1.20 -3.19
N THR A 131 -21.53 -0.93 -4.50
CA THR A 131 -21.74 -1.94 -5.55
C THR A 131 -20.70 -1.77 -6.65
N ALA A 132 -20.24 -2.88 -7.22
CA ALA A 132 -19.22 -2.88 -8.28
C ALA A 132 -19.60 -2.09 -9.55
N SER A 133 -20.90 -1.87 -9.77
CA SER A 133 -21.42 -1.08 -10.90
C SER A 133 -21.63 0.40 -10.60
N GLY A 134 -21.41 0.84 -9.36
CA GLY A 134 -21.60 2.23 -8.97
C GLY A 134 -20.52 3.15 -9.55
N THR A 135 -20.78 4.46 -9.50
CA THR A 135 -19.78 5.48 -9.89
C THR A 135 -18.98 5.88 -8.66
N PRO A 136 -17.64 5.71 -8.66
CA PRO A 136 -16.85 6.14 -7.53
C PRO A 136 -16.73 7.67 -7.48
N THR A 137 -16.57 8.20 -6.27
CA THR A 137 -16.45 9.64 -6.04
C THR A 137 -15.04 9.98 -5.61
N TYR A 138 -14.37 10.85 -6.35
CA TYR A 138 -13.02 11.29 -6.02
C TYR A 138 -13.05 12.41 -4.99
N ALA A 139 -12.11 12.39 -4.04
CA ALA A 139 -11.92 13.52 -3.16
C ALA A 139 -11.40 14.71 -3.96
N VAL A 140 -12.02 15.87 -3.79
CA VAL A 140 -11.49 17.11 -4.35
C VAL A 140 -10.24 17.48 -3.55
N ALA A 141 -9.10 17.63 -4.24
CA ALA A 141 -7.86 18.06 -3.62
C ALA A 141 -8.08 19.38 -2.87
N SER A 142 -8.07 19.32 -1.54
CA SER A 142 -8.12 20.51 -0.70
C SER A 142 -6.71 21.04 -0.58
N SER A 143 -6.39 22.13 -1.28
CA SER A 143 -5.12 22.83 -1.17
C SER A 143 -4.97 23.40 0.24
N THR A 144 -4.50 22.59 1.18
CA THR A 144 -4.09 23.08 2.48
C THR A 144 -2.66 23.60 2.31
N SER A 145 -2.54 24.90 2.00
CA SER A 145 -1.24 25.57 2.03
C SER A 145 -0.70 25.55 3.45
N THR A 146 0.25 24.66 3.74
CA THR A 146 1.13 24.83 4.89
C THR A 146 2.06 26.00 4.57
N SER A 147 1.65 27.20 4.98
CA SER A 147 2.53 28.37 4.98
C SER A 147 3.55 28.22 6.11
N ASP A 148 4.65 27.55 5.84
CA ASP A 148 5.87 27.67 6.65
C ASP A 148 6.34 29.12 6.56
N SER A 149 6.02 29.89 7.60
CA SER A 149 6.35 31.30 7.72
C SER A 149 7.82 31.43 8.15
N PHE A 150 8.75 31.31 7.21
CA PHE A 150 10.08 31.87 7.40
C PHE A 150 10.02 33.37 7.11
N ALA A 151 10.00 34.14 8.19
CA ALA A 151 10.19 35.58 8.16
C ALA A 151 11.57 35.88 7.52
N SER A 152 11.56 36.56 6.39
CA SER A 152 12.71 37.34 5.93
C SER A 152 12.20 38.63 5.31
N ASN A 153 12.56 39.69 6.02
CA ASN A 153 12.11 41.05 5.88
C ASN A 153 12.86 41.70 4.70
N THR A 154 12.20 41.90 3.57
CA THR A 154 12.74 42.78 2.53
C THR A 154 11.65 43.56 1.80
N THR A 155 11.86 44.87 1.85
CA THR A 155 11.06 46.03 1.47
C THR A 155 10.36 45.95 0.11
N THR A 156 9.09 46.36 0.12
CA THR A 156 8.23 46.66 -1.02
C THR A 156 8.77 47.80 -1.89
N THR A 157 8.76 47.63 -3.21
CA THR A 157 8.60 48.74 -4.15
C THR A 157 7.71 48.29 -5.31
N SER A 158 6.53 48.88 -5.40
CA SER A 158 5.57 48.65 -6.48
C SER A 158 5.97 49.39 -7.74
N SER A 159 5.80 48.77 -8.91
CA SER A 159 5.62 49.47 -10.19
C SER A 159 4.81 48.60 -11.14
N SER A 160 3.78 49.20 -11.70
CA SER A 160 2.76 48.68 -12.59
C SER A 160 3.19 48.61 -14.07
N SER A 161 2.54 47.73 -14.84
CA SER A 161 1.99 47.91 -16.22
C SER A 161 2.37 46.88 -17.32
N SER A 162 1.29 46.36 -17.94
CA SER A 162 1.07 45.97 -19.36
C SER A 162 1.87 44.86 -20.08
N SER A 163 1.13 43.79 -20.41
CA SER A 163 0.98 43.06 -21.70
C SER A 163 2.15 42.65 -22.61
N SER A 164 2.07 41.38 -23.03
CA SER A 164 2.25 40.79 -24.39
C SER A 164 3.37 39.75 -24.59
N THR A 165 2.92 38.55 -25.00
CA THR A 165 3.51 37.53 -25.91
C THR A 165 5.01 37.23 -25.97
N GLY A 166 5.34 35.92 -25.87
CA GLY A 166 6.37 35.29 -26.72
C GLY A 166 7.45 34.42 -26.04
N SER A 167 7.28 33.10 -26.19
CA SER A 167 8.30 32.05 -26.43
C SER A 167 9.48 31.76 -25.47
N SER A 168 9.46 30.51 -24.97
CA SER A 168 10.55 29.52 -24.81
C SER A 168 11.94 29.94 -24.29
N SER A 169 12.35 29.37 -23.16
CA SER A 169 13.62 28.63 -23.02
C SER A 169 13.72 27.89 -21.69
N SER A 170 14.50 26.83 -21.74
CA SER A 170 14.72 25.76 -20.77
C SER A 170 15.39 26.20 -19.47
N GLY A 171 15.05 25.52 -18.37
CA GLY A 171 15.76 25.56 -17.10
C GLY A 171 15.48 24.29 -16.29
N SER A 172 16.49 23.42 -16.22
CA SER A 172 16.44 22.12 -15.56
C SER A 172 16.54 22.17 -14.03
N SER A 173 16.10 21.06 -13.42
CA SER A 173 16.63 20.42 -12.21
C SER A 173 16.16 20.91 -10.83
N GLY A 174 15.49 19.99 -10.14
CA GLY A 174 15.21 20.04 -8.69
C GLY A 174 14.47 18.79 -8.21
N ILE A 175 15.18 17.65 -8.18
CA ILE A 175 14.74 16.35 -7.66
C ILE A 175 14.79 16.33 -6.12
N GLY A 176 13.86 15.59 -5.50
CA GLY A 176 14.16 14.77 -4.31
C GLY A 176 13.04 14.73 -3.26
N ALA A 177 12.73 13.63 -2.58
CA ALA A 177 13.20 12.26 -2.69
C ALA A 177 12.22 11.39 -1.87
N GLY A 178 11.66 10.35 -2.50
CA GLY A 178 10.97 9.25 -1.82
C GLY A 178 11.63 7.91 -2.15
N ALA A 179 12.94 7.93 -2.38
CA ALA A 179 13.75 6.73 -2.49
C ALA A 179 14.04 6.24 -1.07
N ALA A 180 13.24 5.31 -0.58
CA ALA A 180 13.63 4.45 0.52
C ALA A 180 14.09 3.11 -0.07
N ALA A 181 15.41 3.00 -0.20
CA ALA A 181 16.11 1.76 -0.44
C ALA A 181 15.94 0.81 0.76
N GLY A 182 15.84 -0.50 0.50
CA GLY A 182 15.71 -1.50 1.56
C GLY A 182 15.74 -2.96 1.10
N ILE A 183 16.89 -3.39 0.58
CA ILE A 183 17.51 -4.73 0.62
C ILE A 183 16.65 -5.97 0.26
N GLY A 184 17.00 -6.55 -0.90
CA GLY A 184 16.75 -7.96 -1.18
C GLY A 184 17.69 -8.90 -0.42
N VAL A 185 17.12 -10.00 0.08
CA VAL A 185 17.73 -11.31 0.34
C VAL A 185 16.58 -12.30 0.05
N GLY A 186 16.59 -13.21 -0.92
CA GLY A 186 17.69 -14.03 -1.40
C GLY A 186 17.61 -15.41 -0.75
N ALA A 187 16.74 -16.30 -1.25
CA ALA A 187 16.90 -17.74 -1.06
C ALA A 187 16.18 -18.52 -2.17
N ALA A 188 16.88 -18.64 -3.30
CA ALA A 188 16.76 -19.83 -4.13
C ALA A 188 17.20 -21.05 -3.27
N ALA A 189 16.25 -21.79 -2.74
CA ALA A 189 16.49 -23.09 -2.08
C ALA A 189 15.40 -24.13 -2.44
N GLY A 190 14.82 -24.01 -3.64
CA GLY A 190 13.76 -24.90 -4.13
C GLY A 190 14.19 -26.09 -4.98
N LEU A 191 15.50 -26.35 -5.17
CA LEU A 191 15.97 -27.39 -6.11
C LEU A 191 17.06 -28.33 -5.58
N VAL A 192 17.28 -28.41 -4.25
CA VAL A 192 18.20 -29.42 -3.66
C VAL A 192 17.47 -30.48 -2.83
N ILE A 193 16.21 -30.25 -2.41
CA ILE A 193 15.47 -31.21 -1.57
C ILE A 193 14.91 -32.41 -2.37
N VAL A 194 14.67 -32.27 -3.68
CA VAL A 194 14.12 -33.37 -4.50
C VAL A 194 15.14 -34.48 -4.75
N ALA A 195 16.45 -34.18 -4.75
CA ALA A 195 17.50 -35.20 -4.90
C ALA A 195 17.72 -36.05 -3.64
N ALA A 196 17.49 -35.48 -2.45
CA ALA A 196 17.65 -36.19 -1.18
C ALA A 196 16.50 -37.19 -0.91
N ILE A 197 15.28 -36.86 -1.33
CA ILE A 197 14.10 -37.73 -1.13
C ILE A 197 14.15 -38.95 -2.07
N LEU A 198 14.68 -38.79 -3.29
CA LEU A 198 14.84 -39.91 -4.23
C LEU A 198 16.00 -40.85 -3.88
N ALA A 199 16.98 -40.40 -3.08
CA ALA A 199 18.06 -41.26 -2.60
C ALA A 199 17.64 -42.15 -1.41
N LEU A 200 16.66 -41.72 -0.59
CA LEU A 200 16.18 -42.50 0.55
C LEU A 200 15.24 -43.66 0.17
N SER A 201 14.65 -43.66 -1.02
CA SER A 201 13.73 -44.72 -1.47
C SER A 201 14.41 -45.92 -2.13
N VAL A 202 15.74 -45.92 -2.26
CA VAL A 202 16.50 -46.96 -3.00
C VAL A 202 17.53 -47.70 -2.11
N LEU A 203 17.59 -47.47 -0.80
CA LEU A 203 18.42 -48.31 0.08
C LEU A 203 17.63 -49.53 0.61
N PRO A 204 18.06 -50.77 0.32
CA PRO A 204 17.57 -51.94 1.03
C PRO A 204 18.04 -51.92 2.50
N PRO A 205 17.32 -52.60 3.42
CA PRO A 205 17.69 -52.62 4.83
C PRO A 205 19.02 -53.36 5.00
N ALA A 206 20.05 -52.65 5.47
CA ALA A 206 21.26 -53.29 5.97
C ALA A 206 21.05 -53.60 7.46
N GLU A 207 20.89 -54.89 7.71
CA GLU A 207 21.10 -55.54 9.00
C GLU A 207 22.53 -55.32 9.53
N CYS A 208 22.72 -55.68 10.81
CA CYS A 208 23.94 -55.83 11.62
C CYS A 208 24.06 -54.75 12.71
N ALA A 209 23.67 -55.00 13.96
CA ALA A 209 24.14 -56.00 14.94
C ALA A 209 25.53 -55.67 15.51
N GLU A 210 25.50 -55.36 16.82
CA GLU A 210 26.55 -55.24 17.86
C GLU A 210 27.70 -54.24 17.68
#